data_AF-A0A1Q5S6L7-F1
#
_entry.id   AF-A0A1Q5S6L7-F1
#
_cell.length_a   1.000
_cell.length_b   1.000
_cell.length_c   1.000
_cell.angle_alpha   90.00
_cell.angle_beta   90.00
_cell.angle_gamma   90.00
#
_symmetry.space_group_name_H-M   'P 1'
#
loop_
_entity.id
_entity.type
_entity.pdbx_description
1 polymer ?
#
loop_
_entity_poly.entity_id
_entity_poly.type
_entity_poly.pdbx_seq_one_letter_code
_entity_poly.pdbx_strand_id
1 'polypeptide(L)' 'MARRHTTEADADDLPRYFVWVRGLEGPEPQKWMAMDFGVGDWKRPLVLAFLELPEDERRLPLSVLARRYPPPRVDVL' A
#
# COMPACT_ATOMS: atom_id res chain seq x y z
N MET A 1 27.24 15.11 -23.96
CA MET A 1 26.00 14.32 -23.81
C MET A 1 26.23 13.25 -22.77
N ALA A 2 25.49 13.24 -21.66
CA ALA A 2 25.26 12.05 -20.83
C ALA A 2 24.24 12.38 -19.72
N ARG A 3 22.94 12.30 -20.03
CA ARG A 3 21.90 12.16 -19.01
C ARG A 3 21.95 10.72 -18.54
N ARG A 4 22.63 10.44 -17.42
CA ARG A 4 22.50 9.16 -16.74
C ARG A 4 21.17 9.18 -15.99
N HIS A 5 20.14 8.59 -16.61
CA HIS A 5 18.92 8.17 -15.92
C HIS A 5 19.33 7.12 -14.88
N THR A 6 19.43 7.51 -13.61
CA THR A 6 19.76 6.58 -12.53
C THR A 6 18.83 6.83 -11.35
N THR A 7 17.50 6.72 -11.53
CA THR A 7 16.55 6.70 -10.40
C THR A 7 15.15 6.17 -10.74
N GLU A 8 15.03 5.06 -11.48
CA GLU A 8 13.72 4.38 -11.63
C GLU A 8 13.74 2.92 -11.20
N ALA A 9 14.91 2.25 -11.25
CA ALA A 9 15.04 0.86 -10.81
C ALA A 9 14.95 0.69 -9.29
N ASP A 10 15.45 1.66 -8.50
CA ASP A 10 15.51 1.55 -7.04
C ASP A 10 14.12 1.60 -6.36
N ALA A 11 13.15 2.33 -6.94
CA ALA A 11 11.83 2.53 -6.33
C ALA A 11 10.88 1.33 -6.50
N ASP A 12 11.16 0.42 -7.43
CA ASP A 12 10.41 -0.82 -7.61
C ASP A 12 10.96 -1.97 -6.76
N ASP A 13 12.23 -1.91 -6.37
CA ASP A 13 12.87 -2.90 -5.48
C ASP A 13 12.49 -2.71 -4.00
N LEU A 14 12.06 -1.51 -3.62
CA LEU A 14 11.58 -1.25 -2.26
C LEU A 14 10.30 -2.06 -1.97
N PRO A 15 10.19 -2.68 -0.77
CA PRO A 15 9.01 -3.42 -0.39
C PRO A 15 7.79 -2.49 -0.38
N ARG A 16 6.73 -2.89 -1.09
CA ARG A 16 5.45 -2.17 -1.12
C ARG A 16 4.41 -2.96 -0.37
N TYR A 17 3.56 -2.25 0.36
CA TYR A 17 2.49 -2.85 1.13
C TYR A 17 1.16 -2.43 0.54
N PHE A 18 0.26 -3.39 0.40
CA PHE A 18 -1.16 -3.13 0.21
C PHE A 18 -1.81 -3.05 1.58
N VAL A 19 -2.48 -1.93 1.85
CA VAL A 19 -2.99 -1.61 3.17
C VAL A 19 -4.47 -1.26 3.06
N TRP A 20 -5.30 -1.91 3.85
CA TRP A 20 -6.67 -1.47 4.09
C TRP A 20 -6.66 -0.52 5.28
N VAL A 21 -7.16 0.69 5.08
CA VAL A 21 -7.35 1.67 6.16
C VAL A 21 -8.83 1.94 6.40
N ARG A 22 -9.18 2.39 7.60
CA ARG A 22 -10.51 2.89 7.93
C ARG A 22 -10.73 4.22 7.19
N GLY A 23 -11.55 4.20 6.16
CA GLY A 23 -12.09 5.38 5.48
C GLY A 23 -13.41 5.84 6.09
N LEU A 24 -13.94 6.94 5.58
CA LEU A 24 -15.22 7.52 6.03
C LEU A 24 -16.42 6.67 5.61
N GLU A 25 -16.36 6.10 4.39
CA GLU A 25 -17.43 5.31 3.79
C GLU A 25 -17.21 3.79 3.93
N GLY A 26 -16.10 3.38 4.55
CA GLY A 26 -15.70 1.98 4.70
C GLY A 26 -14.20 1.78 4.55
N PRO A 27 -13.72 0.52 4.54
CA PRO A 27 -12.31 0.22 4.30
C PRO A 27 -11.86 0.76 2.95
N GLU A 28 -10.75 1.49 2.93
CA GLU A 28 -10.15 2.07 1.72
C GLU A 28 -8.80 1.40 1.41
N PRO A 29 -8.56 0.97 0.14
CA PRO A 29 -7.33 0.32 -0.25
C PRO A 29 -6.24 1.36 -0.56
N GLN A 30 -5.05 1.19 0.02
CA GLN A 30 -3.89 2.05 -0.20
C GLN A 30 -2.63 1.24 -0.51
N LYS A 31 -1.63 1.92 -1.07
CA LYS A 31 -0.28 1.40 -1.31
C LYS A 31 0.74 2.24 -0.59
N TRP A 32 1.52 1.64 0.29
CA TRP A 32 2.60 2.32 1.02
C TRP A 32 3.95 1.76 0.58
N MET A 33 4.94 2.65 0.40
CA MET A 33 6.32 2.26 0.13
C MET A 33 7.02 2.12 1.49
N ALA A 34 7.47 0.90 1.81
CA ALA A 34 7.89 0.49 3.15
C ALA A 34 6.78 0.60 4.22
N MET A 35 7.04 0.05 5.41
CA MET A 35 6.27 0.35 6.62
C MET A 35 6.59 1.78 7.06
N ASP A 36 6.25 2.76 6.23
CA ASP A 36 6.39 4.18 6.51
C ASP A 36 5.39 4.58 7.60
N PHE A 37 5.71 4.14 8.81
CA PHE A 37 5.09 4.50 10.07
C PHE A 37 5.53 5.92 10.51
N GLY A 38 6.14 6.72 9.64
CA GLY A 38 7.16 7.70 10.04
C GLY A 38 6.90 9.17 9.72
N VAL A 39 5.73 9.58 9.24
CA VAL A 39 5.34 11.01 9.18
C VAL A 39 3.92 11.18 9.72
N GLY A 40 3.78 10.91 11.02
CA GLY A 40 2.56 11.13 11.81
C GLY A 40 1.92 9.82 12.26
N ASP A 41 2.09 9.49 13.55
CA ASP A 41 1.51 8.35 14.27
C ASP A 41 -0.01 8.16 14.11
N TRP A 42 -0.72 9.10 13.51
CA TRP A 42 -2.16 9.07 13.29
C TRP A 42 -2.63 8.02 12.27
N LYS A 43 -1.76 7.51 11.39
CA LYS A 43 -2.16 6.53 10.36
C LYS A 43 -2.21 5.08 10.85
N ARG A 44 -1.37 4.70 11.83
CA ARG A 44 -1.33 3.35 12.40
C ARG A 44 -2.69 2.91 12.97
N PRO A 45 -3.40 3.74 13.76
CA PRO A 45 -4.74 3.41 14.26
C PRO A 45 -5.79 3.21 13.16
N LEU A 46 -5.56 3.73 11.95
CA LEU A 46 -6.48 3.57 10.83
C LEU A 46 -6.23 2.27 10.05
N VAL A 47 -5.07 1.62 10.20
CA VAL A 47 -4.76 0.39 9.46
C VAL A 47 -5.63 -0.77 9.99
N LEU A 48 -6.44 -1.33 9.10
CA LEU A 48 -7.30 -2.48 9.36
C LEU A 48 -6.59 -3.80 9.01
N ALA A 49 -5.85 -3.80 7.90
CA ALA A 49 -5.04 -4.93 7.46
C ALA A 49 -3.91 -4.45 6.55
N PHE A 50 -2.80 -5.18 6.51
CA PHE A 50 -1.70 -4.92 5.58
C PHE A 50 -1.18 -6.24 5.01
N LEU A 51 -0.69 -6.18 3.77
CA LEU A 51 -0.07 -7.28 3.05
C LEU A 51 1.17 -6.75 2.35
N GLU A 52 2.30 -7.44 2.49
CA GLU A 52 3.48 -7.17 1.68
C GLU A 52 3.24 -7.66 0.25
N LEU A 53 3.43 -6.78 -0.73
CA LEU A 53 3.22 -7.10 -2.14
C LEU A 53 4.46 -7.79 -2.71
N PRO A 54 4.29 -8.99 -3.30
CA PRO A 54 5.35 -9.61 -4.08
C PRO A 54 5.67 -8.76 -5.31
N GLU A 55 6.89 -8.88 -5.84
CA GLU A 55 7.43 -8.01 -6.90
C GLU A 55 6.50 -7.88 -8.12
N ASP A 56 5.89 -8.99 -8.53
CA ASP A 56 4.93 -9.09 -9.63
C ASP A 56 3.62 -8.31 -9.38
N GLU A 57 3.29 -8.04 -8.11
CA GLU A 57 2.07 -7.31 -7.73
C GLU A 57 2.31 -5.84 -7.35
N ARG A 58 3.56 -5.43 -7.10
CA ARG A 58 3.93 -4.05 -6.74
C ARG A 58 3.47 -3.01 -7.77
N ARG A 59 3.39 -3.40 -9.03
CA ARG A 59 2.95 -2.56 -10.17
C ARG A 59 1.44 -2.62 -10.46
N LEU A 60 0.70 -3.56 -9.86
CA LEU A 60 -0.74 -3.70 -10.11
C LEU A 60 -1.52 -2.47 -9.61
N PRO A 61 -2.60 -2.05 -10.29
CA PRO A 61 -3.42 -0.94 -9.79
C PRO A 61 -4.19 -1.35 -8.53
N LEU A 62 -4.52 -0.38 -7.68
CA LEU A 62 -5.26 -0.61 -6.41
C LEU A 62 -6.57 -1.37 -6.61
N SER A 63 -7.32 -1.10 -7.68
CA SER A 63 -8.57 -1.80 -7.99
C SER A 63 -8.37 -3.29 -8.27
N VAL A 64 -7.24 -3.69 -8.87
CA VAL A 64 -6.92 -5.11 -9.08
C VAL A 64 -6.53 -5.75 -7.76
N LEU A 65 -5.73 -5.08 -6.94
CA LEU A 65 -5.35 -5.57 -5.62
C LEU A 65 -6.56 -5.71 -4.69
N ALA A 66 -7.47 -4.74 -4.66
CA ALA A 66 -8.69 -4.79 -3.86
C ALA A 66 -9.62 -5.94 -4.27
N ARG A 67 -9.54 -6.41 -5.52
CA ARG A 67 -10.26 -7.61 -5.99
C ARG A 67 -9.56 -8.91 -5.57
N ARG A 68 -8.23 -8.93 -5.51
CA ARG A 68 -7.44 -10.10 -5.06
C ARG A 68 -7.46 -10.24 -3.54
N TYR A 69 -7.42 -9.12 -2.84
CA TYR A 69 -7.33 -9.00 -1.39
C TYR A 69 -8.51 -8.16 -0.89
N PRO A 70 -9.69 -8.77 -0.71
CA PRO A 70 -10.87 -8.05 -0.27
C PRO A 70 -10.65 -7.44 1.12
N PRO A 71 -11.42 -6.39 1.47
CA PRO A 71 -11.29 -5.73 2.76
C PRO A 71 -11.59 -6.70 3.91
N PRO A 72 -10.92 -6.55 5.07
CA PRO A 72 -11.29 -7.31 6.26
C PRO A 72 -12.74 -6.98 6.62
N ARG A 73 -13.48 -8.00 7.09
CA ARG A 73 -14.81 -7.80 7.67
C ARG A 73 -14.64 -7.06 8.99
N VAL A 74 -14.59 -5.73 8.92
CA VAL A 74 -14.76 -4.89 10.10
C VAL A 74 -16.25 -4.95 10.42
N ASP A 75 -16.62 -5.81 11.36
CA ASP A 75 -17.94 -5.72 11.98
C ASP A 75 -18.05 -4.31 12.57
N VAL A 76 -18.89 -3.49 11.94
CA VAL A 76 -19.27 -2.19 12.48
C VAL A 76 -20.19 -2.50 13.66
N LEU A 77 -19.59 -2.74 14.82
CA LEU A 77 -20.28 -2.82 16.11
C LEU A 77 -20.81 -1.45 16.51
#